data_AF-A0A498DI35-F1
#
_entry.id   AF-A0A498DI35-F1
#
_cell.length_a   1.000
_cell.length_b   1.000
_cell.length_c   1.000
_cell.angle_alpha   90.00
_cell.angle_beta   90.00
_cell.angle_gamma   90.00
#
_symmetry.space_group_name_H-M   'P 1'
#
loop_
_entity.id
_entity.type
_entity.pdbx_description
1 polymer ?
#
loop_
_entity_poly.entity_id
_entity_poly.type
_entity_poly.pdbx_seq_one_letter_code
_entity_poly.pdbx_strand_id
1 'polypeptide(L)'
;MKTFMLKKLHIMKTDNHDGKDIALIDGLIINREDNDNYWLIEAYIEKSYKDFFQKLKENEEELLLEVKISKENNKPAMFTTHIIEINDIGENMNVLFKGIIVEKS
;
A
#
# COMPACT_ATOMS: atom_id res chain seq x y z
N MET A 1 14.42 -11.84 -3.79
CA MET A 1 13.88 -10.68 -3.04
C MET A 1 14.47 -9.39 -3.60
N LYS A 2 13.61 -8.42 -3.94
CA LYS A 2 14.00 -7.07 -4.38
C LYS A 2 13.23 -6.02 -3.58
N THR A 3 13.90 -4.97 -3.19
CA THR A 3 13.34 -3.90 -2.36
C THR A 3 13.41 -2.57 -3.11
N PHE A 4 12.32 -1.81 -3.08
CA PHE A 4 12.20 -0.52 -3.74
C PHE A 4 11.59 0.50 -2.78
N MET A 5 11.96 1.77 -2.94
CA MET A 5 11.30 2.87 -2.25
C MET A 5 9.93 3.14 -2.88
N LEU A 6 8.91 3.26 -2.03
CA LEU A 6 7.55 3.63 -2.36
C LEU A 6 7.46 5.17 -2.42
N LYS A 7 7.15 5.72 -3.59
CA LYS A 7 7.09 7.18 -3.81
C LYS A 7 5.68 7.73 -3.79
N LYS A 8 4.68 6.93 -4.12
CA LYS A 8 3.26 7.31 -4.10
C LYS A 8 2.44 6.10 -3.69
N LEU A 9 1.42 6.33 -2.88
CA LEU A 9 0.38 5.37 -2.53
C LEU A 9 -0.98 6.02 -2.73
N HIS A 10 -1.79 5.43 -3.59
CA HIS A 10 -3.18 5.81 -3.84
C HIS A 10 -4.08 4.60 -3.62
N ILE A 11 -5.11 4.74 -2.79
CA ILE A 11 -6.05 3.67 -2.47
C ILE A 11 -7.32 3.91 -3.28
N MET A 12 -7.62 3.03 -4.22
CA MET A 12 -8.85 3.08 -5.01
C MET A 12 -10.00 2.45 -4.23
N LYS A 13 -11.16 3.11 -4.22
CA LYS A 13 -12.40 2.52 -3.69
C LYS A 13 -13.16 1.83 -4.82
N THR A 14 -13.76 0.67 -4.53
CA THR A 14 -14.62 -0.07 -5.46
C THR A 14 -15.89 0.69 -5.83
N ASP A 15 -16.40 1.54 -4.92
CA ASP A 15 -17.80 1.95 -4.97
C ASP A 15 -17.97 3.39 -5.50
N ASN A 16 -16.91 4.19 -5.55
CA ASN A 16 -16.91 5.54 -6.09
C ASN A 16 -15.55 5.81 -6.73
N HIS A 17 -15.56 6.54 -7.86
CA HIS A 17 -14.36 6.90 -8.64
C HIS A 17 -13.36 7.79 -7.86
N ASP A 18 -13.62 8.08 -6.58
CA ASP A 18 -12.75 8.83 -5.69
C ASP A 18 -11.87 7.87 -4.86
N GLY A 19 -10.66 7.63 -5.37
CA GLY A 19 -9.59 7.05 -4.55
C GLY A 19 -8.95 8.09 -3.64
N LYS A 20 -8.17 7.63 -2.66
CA LYS A 20 -7.50 8.49 -1.66
C LYS A 20 -5.98 8.43 -1.82
N ASP A 21 -5.38 9.58 -2.14
CA ASP A 21 -3.93 9.75 -2.05
C ASP A 21 -3.49 9.79 -0.58
N ILE A 22 -2.47 9.01 -0.26
CA ILE A 22 -1.89 8.95 1.07
C ILE A 22 -0.59 9.74 1.08
N ALA A 23 -0.50 10.74 1.97
CA ALA A 23 0.71 11.50 2.18
C ALA A 23 1.74 10.64 2.92
N LEU A 24 2.71 10.12 2.17
CA LEU A 24 3.80 9.30 2.70
C LEU A 24 4.87 10.18 3.35
N ILE A 25 5.24 9.86 4.59
CA ILE A 25 6.49 10.35 5.20
C ILE A 25 7.65 9.56 4.60
N ASP A 26 7.51 8.24 4.56
CA ASP A 26 8.39 7.32 3.85
C ASP A 26 7.62 6.06 3.44
N GLY A 27 8.23 5.20 2.64
CA GLY A 27 7.62 3.91 2.33
C GLY A 27 8.53 2.96 1.59
N LEU A 28 8.22 1.68 1.76
CA LEU A 28 8.98 0.56 1.23
C LEU A 28 8.04 -0.39 0.50
N ILE A 29 8.52 -0.98 -0.58
CA ILE A 29 7.82 -2.07 -1.26
C ILE A 29 8.81 -3.17 -1.62
N ILE A 30 8.48 -4.39 -1.21
CA ILE A 30 9.33 -5.57 -1.34
C ILE A 30 8.63 -6.57 -2.25
N ASN A 31 9.29 -6.92 -3.35
CA ASN A 31 8.97 -8.12 -4.11
C ASN A 31 9.65 -9.31 -3.44
N ARG A 32 8.86 -10.21 -2.84
CA ARG A 32 9.44 -11.39 -2.17
C ARG A 32 10.00 -12.41 -3.16
N GLU A 33 9.54 -12.43 -4.41
CA GLU A 33 9.92 -13.43 -5.43
C GLU A 33 9.75 -14.87 -4.90
N ASP A 34 8.75 -15.08 -4.03
CA ASP A 34 8.36 -16.42 -3.58
C ASP A 34 7.35 -17.06 -4.54
N ASN A 35 7.02 -18.33 -4.30
CA ASN A 35 6.14 -19.12 -5.18
C ASN A 35 4.76 -18.47 -5.40
N ASP A 36 4.31 -17.65 -4.45
CA ASP A 36 3.00 -17.01 -4.46
C ASP A 36 3.05 -15.59 -5.06
N ASN A 37 4.22 -15.11 -5.48
CA ASN A 37 4.45 -13.78 -6.06
C ASN A 37 3.92 -12.63 -5.18
N TYR A 38 4.02 -12.77 -3.85
CA TYR A 38 3.53 -11.75 -2.95
C TYR A 38 4.46 -10.54 -2.88
N TRP A 39 3.81 -9.38 -2.77
CA TRP A 39 4.43 -8.10 -2.48
C TRP A 39 4.02 -7.64 -1.09
N LEU A 40 5.01 -7.12 -0.36
CA LEU A 40 4.80 -6.44 0.91
C LEU A 40 4.99 -4.94 0.68
N ILE A 41 4.04 -4.15 1.13
CA ILE A 41 4.05 -2.69 1.01
C ILE A 41 3.98 -2.12 2.42
N GLU A 42 4.91 -1.25 2.75
CA GLU A 42 4.95 -0.51 3.99
C GLU A 42 4.81 0.98 3.70
N ALA A 43 3.81 1.60 4.32
CA ALA A 43 3.58 3.04 4.26
C ALA A 43 3.82 3.63 5.65
N TYR A 44 4.82 4.50 5.78
CA TYR A 44 5.07 5.26 7.00
C TYR A 44 4.41 6.64 6.87
N ILE A 45 3.46 6.94 7.74
CA ILE A 45 2.51 8.05 7.59
C ILE A 45 2.16 8.67 8.95
N GLU A 46 1.51 9.83 8.91
CA GLU A 46 0.99 10.47 10.12
C GLU A 46 -0.14 9.63 10.74
N LYS A 47 -0.22 9.67 12.08
CA LYS A 47 -1.23 8.94 12.84
C LYS A 47 -2.66 9.44 12.62
N SER A 48 -2.83 10.61 11.98
CA SER A 48 -4.13 11.15 11.56
C SER A 48 -4.90 10.22 10.62
N TYR A 49 -4.23 9.29 9.93
CA TYR A 49 -4.86 8.28 9.09
C TYR A 49 -5.32 7.02 9.83
N LYS A 50 -5.08 6.90 11.15
CA LYS A 50 -5.31 5.66 11.92
C LYS A 50 -6.75 5.16 11.82
N ASP A 51 -7.74 6.00 12.13
CA ASP A 51 -9.16 5.62 12.09
C ASP A 51 -9.60 5.17 10.68
N PHE A 52 -9.01 5.76 9.64
CA PHE A 52 -9.29 5.39 8.26
C PHE A 52 -8.78 3.97 7.97
N PHE A 53 -7.53 3.66 8.31
CA PHE A 53 -6.97 2.33 8.06
C PHE A 53 -7.52 1.26 8.99
N GLN A 54 -7.88 1.60 10.23
CA GLN A 54 -8.53 0.66 11.15
C GLN A 54 -9.86 0.19 10.60
N LYS A 55 -10.70 1.10 10.08
CA LYS A 55 -11.98 0.73 9.44
C LYS A 55 -11.79 -0.19 8.24
N LEU A 56 -10.83 0.11 7.36
CA LEU A 56 -10.52 -0.75 6.22
C LEU A 56 -10.08 -2.15 6.66
N LYS A 57 -9.27 -2.24 7.73
CA LYS A 57 -8.81 -3.51 8.29
C LYS A 57 -9.94 -4.30 8.95
N GLU A 58 -10.78 -3.64 9.75
CA GLU A 58 -11.92 -4.26 10.45
C GLU A 58 -12.98 -4.81 9.49
N ASN A 59 -13.17 -4.14 8.35
CA ASN A 59 -14.09 -4.58 7.30
C ASN A 59 -13.50 -5.70 6.42
N GLU A 60 -12.26 -6.13 6.66
CA GLU A 60 -11.53 -7.09 5.82
C GLU A 60 -11.56 -6.71 4.32
N GLU A 61 -11.53 -5.40 4.04
CA GLU A 61 -11.66 -4.89 2.68
C GLU A 61 -10.43 -5.26 1.83
N GLU A 62 -10.68 -5.86 0.68
CA GLU A 62 -9.67 -5.96 -0.38
C GLU A 62 -9.47 -4.58 -1.00
N LEU A 63 -8.23 -4.11 -1.02
CA LEU A 63 -7.85 -2.78 -1.46
C LEU A 63 -7.09 -2.84 -2.77
N LEU A 64 -7.54 -2.06 -3.74
CA LEU A 64 -6.80 -1.81 -4.97
C LEU A 64 -5.87 -0.60 -4.75
N LEU A 65 -4.56 -0.85 -4.74
CA LEU A 65 -3.54 0.17 -4.55
C LEU A 65 -2.88 0.53 -5.87
N GLU A 66 -2.83 1.80 -6.21
CA GLU A 66 -1.94 2.33 -7.24
C GLU A 66 -0.69 2.90 -6.55
N VAL A 67 0.48 2.37 -6.91
CA VAL A 67 1.76 2.79 -6.33
C VAL A 67 2.77 3.21 -7.38
N LYS A 68 3.63 4.18 -7.02
CA LYS A 68 4.79 4.57 -7.83
C LYS A 68 6.08 4.15 -7.13
N ILE A 69 6.91 3.39 -7.82
CA ILE A 69 8.23 2.96 -7.33
C ILE A 69 9.34 3.85 -7.90
N SER A 70 10.38 4.06 -7.10
CA SER A 70 11.43 5.09 -7.29
C SER A 70 12.25 5.11 -8.59
N LYS A 71 12.14 4.15 -9.51
CA LYS A 71 12.70 4.38 -10.86
C LYS A 71 11.76 5.33 -11.60
N GLU A 72 12.15 6.60 -11.70
CA GLU A 72 11.32 7.76 -12.11
C GLU A 72 10.50 7.57 -13.40
N ASN A 73 10.85 6.59 -14.24
CA ASN A 73 10.22 6.28 -15.52
C ASN A 73 9.27 5.06 -15.51
N ASN A 74 9.00 4.45 -14.36
CA ASN A 74 8.06 3.33 -14.28
C ASN A 74 6.61 3.83 -14.22
N LYS A 75 5.77 3.24 -15.07
CA LYS A 75 4.30 3.38 -14.99
C LYS A 75 3.84 3.01 -13.58
N PRO A 76 2.79 3.65 -13.04
CA PRO A 76 2.17 3.21 -11.80
C PRO A 76 1.84 1.71 -11.88
N ALA A 77 2.13 0.99 -10.79
CA ALA A 77 1.79 -0.41 -10.65
C ALA A 77 0.55 -0.53 -9.76
N MET A 78 -0.37 -1.40 -10.15
CA MET A 78 -1.59 -1.66 -9.39
C MET A 78 -1.44 -2.96 -8.61
N PHE A 79 -1.96 -3.00 -7.39
CA PHE A 79 -1.90 -4.16 -6.52
C PHE A 79 -3.27 -4.44 -5.90
N THR A 80 -3.64 -5.71 -5.86
CA THR A 80 -4.76 -6.19 -5.05
C THR A 80 -4.21 -6.64 -3.71
N THR A 81 -4.63 -5.99 -2.62
CA THR A 81 -4.00 -6.14 -1.30
C THR A 81 -5.01 -6.21 -0.15
N HIS A 82 -4.54 -6.63 1.02
CA HIS A 82 -5.22 -6.45 2.30
C HIS A 82 -4.25 -5.89 3.34
N ILE A 83 -4.79 -5.22 4.36
CA ILE A 83 -3.99 -4.71 5.49
C ILE A 83 -3.69 -5.86 6.45
N ILE A 84 -2.40 -6.17 6.65
CA ILE A 84 -1.98 -7.20 7.61
C ILE A 84 -1.73 -6.59 8.99
N GLU A 85 -1.16 -5.38 9.05
CA GLU A 85 -0.76 -4.76 10.31
C GLU A 85 -0.83 -3.24 10.24
N ILE A 86 -1.10 -2.65 11.41
CA ILE A 86 -1.09 -1.21 11.62
C ILE A 86 -0.35 -1.01 12.95
N ASN A 87 0.80 -0.33 12.93
CA ASN A 87 1.60 -0.13 14.13
C ASN A 87 1.78 1.36 14.43
N ASP A 88 1.61 1.71 15.71
CA ASP A 88 1.89 3.06 16.21
C ASP A 88 3.41 3.23 16.40
N ILE A 89 3.96 4.33 15.90
CA ILE A 89 5.39 4.67 16.00
C ILE A 89 5.52 6.13 16.44
N GLY A 90 5.44 6.36 17.76
CA GLY A 90 5.40 7.71 18.34
C GLY A 90 4.18 8.49 17.84
N GLU A 91 4.43 9.66 17.25
CA GLU A 91 3.41 10.54 16.63
C GLU A 91 2.97 10.08 15.22
N ASN A 92 3.66 9.09 14.66
CA ASN A 92 3.39 8.52 13.34
C ASN A 92 2.91 7.07 13.47
N MET A 93 2.70 6.43 12.33
CA MET A 93 2.32 5.03 12.24
C MET A 93 2.87 4.42 10.96
N ASN A 94 2.97 3.09 10.92
CA ASN A 94 3.09 2.37 9.67
C ASN A 94 1.83 1.54 9.38
N VAL A 95 1.60 1.29 8.10
CA VAL A 95 0.59 0.34 7.62
C VAL A 95 1.28 -0.65 6.71
N LEU A 96 1.08 -1.93 6.99
CA LEU A 96 1.59 -3.04 6.20
C LEU A 96 0.47 -3.65 5.37
N PHE A 97 0.71 -3.74 4.06
CA PHE A 97 -0.17 -4.38 3.10
C PHE A 97 0.51 -5.59 2.50
N LYS A 98 -0.24 -6.66 2.30
CA LYS A 98 0.19 -7.83 1.55
C LYS A 98 -0.72 -8.01 0.35
N GLY A 99 -0.14 -8.29 -0.81
CA GLY A 99 -0.94 -8.54 -2.00
C GLY A 99 -0.16 -8.94 -3.23
N ILE A 100 -0.84 -8.93 -4.36
CA ILE A 100 -0.32 -9.35 -5.67
C ILE A 100 -0.41 -8.21 -6.67
N ILE A 101 0.53 -8.15 -7.60
CA ILE A 101 0.50 -7.16 -8.68
C ILE A 101 -0.61 -7.52 -9.68
N VAL A 102 -1.36 -6.51 -10.13
CA VAL A 102 -2.38 -6.67 -11.17
C VAL A 102 -1.68 -6.53 -12.52
N GLU A 103 -1.49 -7.65 -13.22
CA GLU A 103 -1.03 -7.61 -14.61
C GLU A 103 -2.17 -7.13 -15.51
N LYS A 104 -1.93 -6.08 -16.30
CA LYS A 104 -2.85 -5.69 -17.37
C LYS A 104 -2.67 -6.68 -18.52
N SER A 105 -3.70 -7.50 -18.77
CA SER A 105 -3.84 -8.35 -19.95
C SER A 105 -4.06 -7.55 -21.23
#